data_AF-A0A8T1AC67-F1
#
_entry.id   AF-A0A8T1AC67-F1
#
_cell.length_a   1.000
_cell.length_b   1.000
_cell.length_c   1.000
_cell.angle_alpha   90.00
_cell.angle_beta   90.00
_cell.angle_gamma   90.00
#
_symmetry.space_group_name_H-M   'P 1'
#
loop_
_entity.id
_entity.type
_entity.pdbx_description
1 polymer ?
#
loop_
_entity_poly.entity_id
_entity_poly.type
_entity_poly.pdbx_seq_one_letter_code
_entity_poly.pdbx_strand_id
1 'polypeptide(L)' 'MSTADHPQTDGQTERVHRVLGDLLKSYAHLFQQWSDCLPMAEFAINNSVHASTGNTPFYVNAMRDLPLPSMLGMVSSS' A
#
# COMPACT_ATOMS: atom_id res chain seq x y z
N MET A 1 -17.52 34.33 -4.74
CA MET A 1 -16.24 35.02 -4.45
C MET A 1 -15.86 34.63 -3.04
N SER A 2 -14.85 33.76 -2.87
CA SER A 2 -14.32 33.44 -1.53
C SER A 2 -13.50 34.64 -1.09
N THR A 3 -13.96 35.30 -0.04
CA THR A 3 -13.35 36.52 0.51
C THR A 3 -11.96 36.22 1.03
N ALA A 4 -10.96 36.92 0.47
CA ALA A 4 -9.68 37.14 1.13
C ALA A 4 -9.94 37.69 2.55
N ASP A 5 -9.15 37.25 3.52
CA ASP A 5 -9.27 37.59 4.95
C ASP A 5 -10.38 36.90 5.74
N HIS A 6 -10.42 35.57 5.70
CA HIS A 6 -11.02 34.81 6.80
C HIS A 6 -9.98 33.90 7.50
N PRO A 7 -9.04 34.50 8.27
CA PRO A 7 -7.99 33.78 9.00
C PRO A 7 -8.53 32.78 10.03
N GLN A 8 -9.80 32.90 10.43
CA GLN A 8 -10.43 32.04 11.42
C GLN A 8 -10.90 30.68 10.85
N THR A 9 -11.19 30.60 9.54
CA THR A 9 -11.52 29.34 8.83
C THR A 9 -10.27 28.77 8.16
N ASP A 10 -9.44 29.60 7.51
CA ASP A 10 -8.20 29.11 6.89
C ASP A 10 -7.15 28.71 7.93
N GLY A 11 -7.10 29.37 9.09
CA GLY A 11 -6.15 29.02 10.14
C GLY A 11 -6.37 27.64 10.77
N GLN A 12 -7.59 27.09 10.73
CA GLN A 12 -7.83 25.70 11.14
C GLN A 12 -7.35 24.72 10.07
N THR A 13 -7.67 24.99 8.82
CA THR A 13 -7.20 24.20 7.67
C THR A 13 -5.67 24.17 7.59
N GLU A 14 -5.02 25.32 7.75
CA GLU A 14 -3.55 25.41 7.77
C GLU A 14 -2.92 24.66 8.95
N ARG A 15 -3.54 24.68 10.14
CA ARG A 15 -3.07 23.90 11.29
C ARG A 15 -3.18 22.41 11.03
N VAL A 16 -4.31 21.95 10.49
CA VAL A 16 -4.51 20.54 10.14
C VAL A 16 -3.51 20.11 9.06
N HIS A 17 -3.29 20.94 8.03
CA HIS A 17 -2.35 20.64 6.96
C HIS A 17 -0.91 20.51 7.50
N ARG A 18 -0.52 21.40 8.42
CA ARG A 18 0.82 21.38 9.04
C ARG A 18 1.04 20.12 9.87
N VAL A 19 0.06 19.77 10.72
CA VAL A 19 0.10 18.55 11.54
C VAL A 19 0.15 17.29 10.66
N LEU A 20 -0.63 17.25 9.58
CA LEU A 20 -0.62 16.14 8.63
C LEU A 20 0.74 16.01 7.93
N GLY A 21 1.32 17.14 7.48
CA GLY A 21 2.63 17.16 6.84
C GLY A 21 3.75 16.70 7.78
N ASP A 22 3.72 17.14 9.03
CA ASP A 22 4.70 16.73 10.05
C ASP A 22 4.55 15.24 10.40
N LEU A 23 3.33 14.73 10.53
CA LEU A 23 3.07 13.31 10.74
C LEU A 23 3.60 12.45 9.60
N LEU A 24 3.32 12.84 8.35
CA LEU A 24 3.80 12.12 7.16
C LEU A 24 5.33 12.16 7.05
N LYS A 25 5.97 13.29 7.38
CA LYS A 25 7.43 13.38 7.46
C LYS A 25 8.00 12.49 8.55
N SER A 26 7.42 12.50 9.75
CA SER A 26 7.85 11.61 10.83
C SER A 26 7.70 10.14 10.45
N TYR A 27 6.61 9.77 9.77
CA TYR A 27 6.41 8.40 9.29
C TYR A 27 7.42 7.99 8.22
N ALA A 28 7.62 8.85 7.21
CA ALA A 28 8.64 8.62 6.18
C ALA A 28 10.06 8.56 6.76
N HIS A 29 10.33 9.33 7.82
CA HIS A 29 11.61 9.32 8.52
C HIS A 29 11.78 8.10 9.43
N LEU A 30 10.70 7.58 10.02
CA LEU A 30 10.73 6.34 10.80
C LEU A 30 10.99 5.12 9.91
N PHE A 31 10.51 5.18 8.67
CA PHE A 31 10.64 4.14 7.66
C PHE A 31 11.45 4.66 6.47
N GLN A 32 12.73 5.05 6.69
CA GLN A 32 13.66 5.50 5.63
C GLN A 32 13.78 4.52 4.45
N GLN A 33 13.39 3.25 4.65
CA GLN A 33 13.40 2.17 3.67
C GLN A 33 11.98 1.63 3.38
N TRP A 34 10.94 2.45 3.53
CA TRP A 34 9.56 2.03 3.24
C TRP A 34 9.42 1.46 1.82
N SER A 35 10.17 2.02 0.86
CA SER A 35 10.27 1.54 -0.51
C SER A 35 10.83 0.11 -0.60
N ASP A 36 11.79 -0.23 0.26
CA ASP A 36 12.39 -1.57 0.30
C ASP A 36 11.40 -2.60 0.91
N CYS A 37 10.45 -2.12 1.71
CA CYS A 37 9.38 -2.93 2.26
C CYS A 37 8.18 -3.11 1.30
N LEU A 38 8.09 -2.30 0.23
CA LEU A 38 6.96 -2.36 -0.72
C LEU A 38 6.78 -3.74 -1.37
N PRO A 39 7.84 -4.41 -1.88
CA PRO A 39 7.67 -5.72 -2.51
C PRO A 39 7.13 -6.77 -1.54
N MET A 40 7.54 -6.71 -0.27
CA MET A 40 7.08 -7.62 0.77
C MET A 40 5.65 -7.33 1.20
N ALA A 41 5.29 -6.05 1.35
CA ALA A 41 3.92 -5.64 1.66
C ALA A 41 2.95 -5.99 0.53
N GLU A 42 3.34 -5.75 -0.73
CA GLU A 42 2.58 -6.13 -1.91
C GLU A 42 2.37 -7.66 -1.98
N PHE A 43 3.44 -8.44 -1.75
CA PHE A 43 3.33 -9.89 -1.71
C PHE A 43 2.38 -10.37 -0.59
N ALA A 44 2.51 -9.81 0.61
CA ALA A 44 1.66 -10.17 1.74
C ALA A 44 0.18 -9.83 1.47
N ILE A 45 -0.11 -8.65 0.91
CA ILE A 45 -1.48 -8.23 0.57
C ILE A 45 -2.06 -9.11 -0.54
N ASN A 46 -1.30 -9.36 -1.60
CA ASN A 46 -1.78 -10.13 -2.74
C ASN A 46 -1.92 -11.63 -2.42
N ASN A 47 -1.24 -12.14 -1.38
CA ASN A 47 -1.33 -13.53 -0.90
C ASN A 47 -2.26 -13.70 0.30
N SER A 48 -2.74 -12.63 0.93
CA SER A 48 -3.67 -12.71 2.05
C SER A 48 -5.08 -13.04 1.56
N VAL A 49 -5.76 -13.95 2.25
CA VAL A 49 -7.15 -14.30 1.95
C VAL A 49 -8.06 -13.14 2.35
N HIS A 50 -8.80 -12.61 1.37
CA HIS A 50 -9.73 -11.52 1.61
C HIS A 50 -11.04 -12.07 2.20
N ALA A 51 -11.44 -11.59 3.39
CA ALA A 51 -12.61 -12.09 4.11
C ALA A 51 -13.93 -11.98 3.31
N SER A 52 -14.05 -10.99 2.43
CA SER A 52 -15.21 -10.79 1.56
C SER A 52 -15.34 -11.84 0.46
N THR A 53 -14.21 -12.35 -0.02
CA THR A 53 -14.12 -13.16 -1.26
C THR A 53 -13.69 -14.59 -0.97
N GLY A 54 -13.21 -14.87 0.25
CA GLY A 54 -12.69 -16.16 0.68
C GLY A 54 -11.43 -16.61 -0.03
N ASN A 55 -10.86 -15.76 -0.89
CA ASN A 55 -9.75 -16.08 -1.79
C ASN A 55 -8.70 -14.97 -1.75
N THR A 56 -7.48 -15.29 -2.17
CA THR A 56 -6.42 -14.29 -2.31
C THR A 56 -6.64 -13.45 -3.58
N PRO A 57 -6.28 -12.16 -3.57
CA PRO A 57 -6.35 -11.33 -4.78
C PRO A 57 -5.60 -11.94 -5.98
N PHE A 58 -4.46 -12.60 -5.75
CA PHE A 58 -3.76 -13.34 -6.83
C PHE A 58 -4.63 -14.43 -7.45
N TYR A 59 -5.31 -15.23 -6.62
CA TYR A 59 -6.17 -16.31 -7.09
C TYR A 59 -7.33 -15.78 -7.94
N VAL A 60 -7.97 -14.71 -7.48
CA VAL A 60 -9.12 -14.09 -8.16
C VAL A 60 -8.71 -13.36 -9.45
N ASN A 61 -7.55 -12.69 -9.44
CA ASN A 61 -7.10 -11.87 -10.58
C ASN A 61 -6.43 -12.71 -11.70
N ALA A 62 -5.68 -13.76 -11.36
CA ALA A 62 -4.96 -14.58 -12.34
C ALA A 62 -5.78 -15.78 -12.84
N MET A 63 -6.88 -16.13 -12.17
CA MET A 63 -7.67 -17.35 -12.41
C MET A 63 -6.78 -18.61 -12.52
N ARG A 64 -5.66 -18.62 -11.80
CA ARG A 64 -4.67 -19.70 -11.75
C ARG A 64 -3.84 -19.52 -10.49
N ASP A 65 -3.78 -20.54 -9.63
CA ASP A 65 -2.78 -20.61 -8.57
C ASP A 65 -1.40 -20.45 -9.21
N LEU A 66 -0.57 -19.56 -8.65
CA LEU A 66 0.84 -19.48 -9.05
C LEU A 66 1.45 -20.88 -8.87
N PRO A 67 2.01 -21.52 -9.91
CA PRO A 67 2.83 -22.69 -9.68
C PRO A 67 4.03 -22.20 -8.90
N LEU A 68 4.15 -22.69 -7.65
CA LEU A 68 5.30 -22.47 -6.80
C LEU A 68 6.59 -22.70 -7.61
N PRO A 69 7.67 -21.92 -7.38
CA PRO A 69 8.94 -22.05 -8.08
C PRO A 69 9.51 -23.48 -8.15
N SER A 70 9.07 -24.37 -7.25
CA SER A 70 9.38 -25.80 -7.22
C SER A 70 8.89 -26.61 -8.41
N MET A 71 7.99 -26.09 -9.26
CA MET A 71 7.46 -26.82 -10.43
C MET A 71 8.19 -26.51 -11.74
N LEU A 72 9.07 -25.49 -11.77
CA LEU A 72 9.79 -25.12 -13.00
C LEU A 72 10.99 -26.05 -13.30
N GLY A 73 11.44 -26.84 -12.32
CA GLY A 73 12.59 -27.74 -12.45
C GLY A 73 12.29 -29.16 -12.96
N MET A 74 11.02 -29.59 -13.01
CA MET A 74 10.67 -30.96 -13.42
C MET A 74 10.21 -31.10 -14.88
N VAL A 75 9.96 -29.99 -15.59
CA VAL A 75 9.44 -30.06 -16.97
C VAL A 75 10.56 -29.98 -18.03
N SER A 76 11.83 -29.91 -17.62
CA SER A 76 12.98 -30.03 -18.54
C SER A 76 13.68 -31.38 -18.38
N SER A 77 12.93 -32.46 -18.59
CA SER A 77 13.54 -33.77 -18.88
C SER A 77 12.52 -34.69 -19.55
N SER A 78 12.26 -34.46 -20.84
CA SER A 78 11.74 -35.45 -21.79
C SER A 78 12.07 -34.99 -23.21
#